data_AF-A0A958MQ10-F1
#
_entry.id   AF-A0A958MQ10-F1
#
_cell.length_a   1.000
_cell.length_b   1.000
_cell.length_c   1.000
_cell.angle_alpha   90.00
_cell.angle_beta   90.00
_cell.angle_gamma   90.00
#
_symmetry.space_group_name_H-M   'P 1'
#
loop_
_entity.id
_entity.type
_entity.pdbx_description
1 polymer ?
#
loop_
_entity_poly.entity_id
_entity_poly.type
_entity_poly.pdbx_seq_one_letter_code
_entity_poly.pdbx_strand_id
1 'polypeptide(L)'
;MAQLLVEGGEPERNFERAEKLIVQAKAQGCQIVLLPETIDFAWTHPSALKEAQAIPGPYSEIVQNWGRNHHVYICVGLTEKTPEGNYNTALFVNPKGEILVHYHKINLLTVEFPYYQVGQSLQVVDTEFGKIGVNICADNYLDGLPIGHTLARMGAQVILSPSSWTVDHGITEEDDPYRD
;
A
#
# COMPACT_ATOMS: atom_id res chain seq x y z
N MET A 1 6.95 9.57 -4.51
CA MET A 1 6.24 8.33 -4.86
C MET A 1 7.27 7.39 -5.47
N ALA A 2 7.29 6.12 -5.09
CA ALA A 2 8.25 5.12 -5.56
C ALA A 2 7.50 4.05 -6.36
N GLN A 3 7.55 4.17 -7.69
CA GLN A 3 6.94 3.21 -8.61
C GLN A 3 7.92 2.06 -8.87
N LEU A 4 7.43 0.82 -8.77
CA LEU A 4 8.19 -0.38 -9.08
C LEU A 4 7.32 -1.44 -9.74
N LEU A 5 7.97 -2.33 -10.49
CA LEU A 5 7.41 -3.60 -10.90
C LEU A 5 7.21 -4.50 -9.68
N VAL A 6 5.96 -4.85 -9.41
CA VAL A 6 5.57 -5.87 -8.42
C VAL A 6 5.34 -7.17 -9.17
N GLU A 7 6.25 -8.13 -9.03
CA GLU A 7 6.12 -9.45 -9.64
C GLU A 7 5.22 -10.36 -8.79
N GLY A 8 4.31 -11.04 -9.47
CA GLY A 8 3.36 -11.95 -8.83
C GLY A 8 4.06 -13.09 -8.09
N GLY A 9 3.78 -13.27 -6.80
CA GLY A 9 4.35 -14.37 -6.01
C GLY A 9 5.84 -14.24 -5.65
N GLU A 10 6.46 -13.08 -5.86
CA GLU A 10 7.90 -12.87 -5.69
C GLU A 10 8.21 -11.82 -4.58
N PRO A 11 7.78 -12.03 -3.32
CA PRO A 11 7.86 -11.03 -2.26
C PRO A 11 9.29 -10.57 -1.98
N GLU A 12 10.27 -11.47 -1.99
CA GLU A 12 11.68 -11.12 -1.76
C GLU A 12 12.20 -10.13 -2.80
N ARG A 13 11.96 -10.40 -4.09
CA ARG A 13 12.39 -9.51 -5.19
C ARG A 13 11.66 -8.17 -5.16
N ASN A 14 10.38 -8.17 -4.80
CA ASN A 14 9.60 -6.96 -4.67
C ASN A 14 10.09 -6.09 -3.50
N PHE A 15 10.39 -6.70 -2.35
CA PHE A 15 10.96 -6.02 -1.19
C PHE A 15 12.36 -5.46 -1.49
N GLU A 16 13.22 -6.20 -2.18
CA GLU A 16 14.53 -5.70 -2.61
C GLU A 16 14.42 -4.46 -3.51
N ARG A 17 13.46 -4.44 -4.44
CA ARG A 17 13.19 -3.26 -5.29
C ARG A 17 12.67 -2.09 -4.48
N ALA A 18 11.74 -2.34 -3.57
CA ALA A 18 11.18 -1.31 -2.71
C ALA A 18 12.28 -0.66 -1.85
N GLU A 19 13.15 -1.47 -1.22
CA GLU A 19 14.24 -0.96 -0.39
C GLU A 19 15.25 -0.12 -1.21
N LYS A 20 15.61 -0.55 -2.43
CA LYS A 20 16.45 0.24 -3.34
C LYS A 20 15.85 1.62 -3.61
N LEU A 21 14.55 1.69 -3.87
CA LEU A 21 13.86 2.96 -4.10
C LEU A 21 13.76 3.81 -2.83
N ILE A 22 13.57 3.19 -1.66
CA ILE A 22 13.58 3.88 -0.36
C ILE A 22 14.94 4.54 -0.12
N VAL A 23 16.04 3.81 -0.35
CA VAL A 23 17.41 4.34 -0.21
C VAL A 23 17.65 5.52 -1.15
N GLN A 24 17.23 5.39 -2.41
CA GLN A 24 17.34 6.48 -3.40
C GLN A 24 16.52 7.71 -3.00
N ALA A 25 15.26 7.51 -2.58
CA ALA A 25 14.39 8.60 -2.13
C ALA A 25 15.00 9.32 -0.92
N LYS A 26 15.54 8.57 0.05
CA LYS A 26 16.23 9.16 1.20
C LYS A 26 17.45 9.99 0.77
N ALA A 27 18.25 9.50 -0.17
CA ALA A 27 19.41 10.24 -0.68
C ALA A 27 19.01 11.55 -1.36
N GLN A 28 17.79 11.65 -1.90
CA GLN A 28 17.22 12.86 -2.48
C GLN A 28 16.54 13.78 -1.44
N GLY A 29 16.59 13.44 -0.15
CA GLY A 29 15.99 14.23 0.92
C GLY A 29 14.50 13.98 1.14
N CYS A 30 13.90 12.95 0.52
CA CYS A 30 12.50 12.61 0.77
C CYS A 30 12.29 12.15 2.22
N GLN A 31 11.20 12.61 2.82
CA GLN A 31 10.80 12.26 4.19
C GLN A 31 9.70 11.20 4.23
N ILE A 32 8.87 11.12 3.18
CA ILE A 32 7.81 10.12 3.01
C ILE A 32 8.04 9.37 1.70
N VAL A 33 8.01 8.04 1.75
CA VAL A 33 8.02 7.16 0.57
C VAL A 33 6.67 6.45 0.48
N LEU A 34 5.95 6.69 -0.61
CA LEU A 34 4.72 5.97 -0.96
C LEU A 34 5.07 4.87 -1.97
N LEU A 35 4.79 3.63 -1.60
CA LEU A 35 4.96 2.41 -2.38
C LEU A 35 3.59 1.90 -2.88
N PRO A 36 3.56 0.97 -3.86
CA PRO A 36 2.34 0.38 -4.42
C PRO A 36 1.50 -0.41 -3.40
N GLU A 37 0.29 -0.80 -3.82
CA GLU A 37 -0.53 -1.76 -3.06
C GLU A 37 -0.06 -3.21 -3.28
N THR A 38 -0.30 -4.10 -2.31
CA THR A 38 0.01 -5.56 -2.43
C THR A 38 1.42 -5.88 -2.93
N ILE A 39 2.45 -5.21 -2.39
CA ILE A 39 3.83 -5.35 -2.91
C ILE A 39 4.42 -6.74 -2.66
N ASP A 40 3.80 -7.55 -1.80
CA ASP A 40 4.21 -8.91 -1.51
C ASP A 40 3.93 -9.84 -2.68
N PHE A 41 2.70 -9.84 -3.20
CA PHE A 41 2.26 -10.83 -4.18
C PHE A 41 1.75 -10.28 -5.50
N ALA A 42 1.67 -8.96 -5.68
CA ALA A 42 0.90 -8.32 -6.74
C ALA A 42 -0.62 -8.52 -6.61
N TRP A 43 -1.35 -7.59 -7.22
CA TRP A 43 -2.80 -7.50 -7.10
C TRP A 43 -3.50 -8.76 -7.62
N THR A 44 -4.30 -9.41 -6.77
CA THR A 44 -5.08 -10.63 -7.10
C THR A 44 -4.25 -11.85 -7.53
N HIS A 45 -2.97 -11.91 -7.17
CA HIS A 45 -2.17 -13.10 -7.43
C HIS A 45 -2.58 -14.27 -6.50
N PRO A 46 -2.64 -15.54 -6.97
CA PRO A 46 -3.06 -16.68 -6.16
C PRO A 46 -2.27 -16.90 -4.85
N SER A 47 -1.01 -16.49 -4.78
CA SER A 47 -0.20 -16.54 -3.54
C SER A 47 -0.84 -15.74 -2.40
N ALA A 48 -1.57 -14.67 -2.71
CA ALA A 48 -2.29 -13.88 -1.72
C ALA A 48 -3.28 -14.72 -0.89
N LEU A 49 -3.78 -15.85 -1.40
CA LEU A 49 -4.69 -16.75 -0.66
C LEU A 49 -3.97 -17.65 0.35
N LYS A 50 -2.72 -18.03 0.07
CA LYS A 50 -2.03 -19.12 0.79
C LYS A 50 -0.85 -18.64 1.61
N GLU A 51 -0.20 -17.57 1.15
CA GLU A 51 1.12 -17.13 1.62
C GLU A 51 1.06 -15.79 2.36
N ALA A 52 -0.11 -15.17 2.41
CA ALA A 52 -0.37 -13.96 3.20
C ALA A 52 0.09 -14.10 4.65
N GLN A 53 0.67 -13.02 5.17
CA GLN A 53 1.22 -12.96 6.51
C GLN A 53 0.33 -12.13 7.41
N ALA A 54 0.29 -12.47 8.71
CA ALA A 54 -0.42 -11.64 9.69
C ALA A 54 0.29 -10.30 9.89
N ILE A 55 -0.43 -9.32 10.40
CA ILE A 55 0.11 -8.03 10.85
C ILE A 55 -0.27 -7.84 12.32
N PRO A 56 0.70 -7.66 13.24
CA PRO A 56 2.15 -7.69 13.01
C PRO A 56 2.67 -9.08 12.61
N GLY A 57 3.67 -9.11 11.73
CA GLY A 57 4.32 -10.33 11.25
C GLY A 57 5.48 -10.06 10.30
N PRO A 58 6.01 -11.10 9.62
CA PRO A 58 7.28 -11.01 8.88
C PRO A 58 7.34 -9.86 7.87
N TYR A 59 6.27 -9.63 7.10
CA TYR A 59 6.26 -8.58 6.08
C TYR A 59 6.09 -7.18 6.68
N SER A 60 5.27 -7.01 7.72
CA SER A 60 5.19 -5.71 8.40
C SER A 60 6.49 -5.37 9.13
N GLU A 61 7.19 -6.38 9.67
CA GLU A 61 8.50 -6.18 10.32
C GLU A 61 9.56 -5.65 9.35
N ILE A 62 9.58 -6.15 8.10
CA ILE A 62 10.44 -5.61 7.04
C ILE A 62 10.16 -4.12 6.82
N VAL A 63 8.88 -3.75 6.67
CA VAL A 63 8.47 -2.34 6.48
C VAL A 63 8.85 -1.47 7.68
N GLN A 64 8.65 -1.97 8.90
CA GLN A 64 9.07 -1.30 10.14
C GLN A 64 10.58 -1.11 10.21
N ASN A 65 11.35 -2.10 9.75
CA ASN A 65 12.80 -2.00 9.65
C ASN A 65 13.23 -0.96 8.61
N TRP A 66 12.57 -0.86 7.46
CA TRP A 66 12.87 0.20 6.50
C TRP A 66 12.67 1.60 7.10
N GLY A 67 11.56 1.82 7.81
CA GLY A 67 11.30 3.08 8.51
C GLY A 67 12.42 3.44 9.48
N ARG A 68 12.85 2.47 10.32
CA ARG A 68 13.97 2.63 11.27
C ARG A 68 15.31 2.86 10.59
N ASN A 69 15.69 1.99 9.66
CA ASN A 69 17.04 1.97 9.09
C ASN A 69 17.29 3.20 8.21
N HIS A 70 16.28 3.64 7.45
CA HIS A 70 16.43 4.75 6.51
C HIS A 70 15.92 6.08 7.05
N HIS A 71 15.32 6.09 8.25
CA HIS A 71 14.80 7.28 8.91
C HIS A 71 13.85 8.06 7.99
N VAL A 72 12.81 7.36 7.50
CA VAL A 72 11.76 7.87 6.62
C VAL A 72 10.41 7.31 7.04
N TYR A 73 9.34 8.00 6.67
CA TYR A 73 7.99 7.45 6.73
C TYR A 73 7.75 6.58 5.49
N ILE A 74 7.10 5.43 5.66
CA ILE A 74 6.76 4.51 4.58
C ILE A 74 5.25 4.32 4.54
N CYS A 75 4.63 4.53 3.39
CA CYS A 75 3.25 4.10 3.11
C CYS A 75 3.28 3.00 2.06
N VAL A 76 2.70 1.83 2.34
CA VAL A 76 2.84 0.63 1.50
C VAL A 76 1.65 -0.29 1.66
N GLY A 77 1.25 -1.00 0.59
CA GLY A 77 0.25 -2.06 0.70
C GLY A 77 0.85 -3.46 0.79
N LEU A 78 0.23 -4.32 1.60
CA LEU A 78 0.54 -5.72 1.85
C LEU A 78 -0.75 -6.54 1.82
N THR A 79 -0.63 -7.85 1.60
CA THR A 79 -1.72 -8.80 1.84
C THR A 79 -1.64 -9.29 3.28
N GLU A 80 -2.63 -8.91 4.09
CA GLU A 80 -2.72 -9.32 5.48
C GLU A 80 -3.58 -10.56 5.64
N LYS A 81 -3.14 -11.52 6.46
CA LYS A 81 -3.92 -12.68 6.86
C LYS A 81 -4.55 -12.49 8.25
N THR A 82 -5.87 -12.65 8.34
CA THR A 82 -6.62 -12.66 9.60
C THR A 82 -7.50 -13.92 9.72
N PRO A 83 -8.13 -14.17 10.89
CA PRO A 83 -9.11 -15.26 11.04
C PRO A 83 -10.34 -15.13 10.13
N GLU A 84 -10.72 -13.92 9.73
CA GLU A 84 -11.89 -13.62 8.89
C GLU A 84 -11.60 -13.77 7.39
N GLY A 85 -10.32 -13.82 7.01
CA GLY A 85 -9.86 -13.89 5.64
C GLY A 85 -8.65 -13.00 5.42
N ASN A 86 -8.27 -12.82 4.16
CA ASN A 86 -7.16 -11.94 3.83
C ASN A 86 -7.68 -10.54 3.50
N TYR A 87 -6.89 -9.51 3.77
CA TYR A 87 -7.22 -8.12 3.46
C TYR A 87 -6.14 -7.52 2.56
N ASN A 88 -6.55 -6.62 1.66
CA ASN A 88 -5.64 -5.68 1.01
C ASN A 88 -5.41 -4.53 1.99
N THR A 89 -4.22 -4.51 2.60
CA THR A 89 -3.91 -3.67 3.76
C THR A 89 -2.85 -2.65 3.42
N ALA A 90 -3.10 -1.37 3.70
CA ALA A 90 -2.08 -0.33 3.69
C ALA A 90 -1.55 -0.03 5.10
N LEU A 91 -0.23 0.05 5.22
CA LEU A 91 0.46 0.52 6.41
C LEU A 91 1.03 1.92 6.16
N PHE A 92 0.98 2.77 7.18
CA PHE A 92 1.80 3.98 7.27
C PHE A 92 2.70 3.86 8.49
N VAL A 93 4.00 3.82 8.27
CA VAL A 93 5.02 3.54 9.28
C VAL A 93 5.93 4.74 9.43
N ASN A 94 6.29 5.09 10.66
CA ASN A 94 7.16 6.24 10.94
C ASN A 94 8.65 5.88 11.00
N PRO A 95 9.56 6.87 11.13
CA PRO A 95 11.00 6.64 11.26
C PRO A 95 11.45 5.86 12.50
N LYS A 96 10.56 5.63 13.48
CA LYS A 96 10.81 4.76 14.64
C LYS A 96 10.39 3.31 14.37
N GLY A 97 9.78 3.04 13.22
CA GLY A 97 9.20 1.77 12.85
C GLY A 97 7.88 1.48 13.58
N GLU A 98 7.16 2.50 14.02
CA GLU A 98 5.82 2.38 14.57
C GLU A 98 4.79 2.45 13.44
N ILE A 99 3.81 1.53 13.44
CA ILE A 99 2.68 1.58 12.51
C ILE A 99 1.71 2.65 13.02
N LEU A 100 1.63 3.76 12.29
CA LEU A 100 0.75 4.90 12.56
C LEU A 100 -0.65 4.73 11.96
N VAL A 101 -0.73 4.05 10.81
CA VAL A 101 -1.98 3.69 10.13
C VAL A 101 -1.90 2.25 9.67
N HIS A 102 -2.98 1.53 9.88
CA HIS A 102 -3.30 0.18 9.44
C HIS A 102 -4.71 0.22 8.82
N TYR A 103 -4.78 0.19 7.50
CA TYR A 103 -6.01 0.44 6.76
C TYR A 103 -6.34 -0.76 5.86
N HIS A 104 -7.56 -1.29 5.96
CA HIS A 104 -8.09 -2.30 5.06
C HIS A 104 -8.88 -1.63 3.94
N LYS A 105 -8.58 -1.97 2.68
CA LYS A 105 -9.28 -1.44 1.50
C LYS A 105 -10.80 -1.62 1.64
N ILE A 106 -11.56 -0.57 1.37
CA ILE A 106 -13.03 -0.59 1.51
C ILE A 106 -13.70 -0.83 0.16
N ASN A 107 -13.30 -0.10 -0.88
CA ASN A 107 -13.87 -0.21 -2.22
C ASN A 107 -13.16 -1.31 -3.02
N LEU A 108 -13.58 -2.56 -2.81
CA LEU A 108 -13.09 -3.70 -3.58
C LEU A 108 -13.75 -3.75 -4.96
N LEU A 109 -12.96 -3.97 -6.00
CA LEU A 109 -13.44 -4.32 -7.33
C LEU A 109 -13.98 -5.76 -7.36
N THR A 110 -14.85 -6.09 -8.31
CA THR A 110 -15.48 -7.42 -8.38
C THR A 110 -14.48 -8.58 -8.42
N VAL A 111 -13.33 -8.38 -9.06
CA VAL A 111 -12.25 -9.37 -9.17
C VAL A 111 -11.49 -9.60 -7.86
N GLU A 112 -11.62 -8.69 -6.89
CA GLU A 112 -10.91 -8.75 -5.60
C GLU A 112 -11.63 -9.62 -4.56
N PHE A 113 -12.96 -9.79 -4.65
CA PHE A 113 -13.75 -10.53 -3.65
C PHE A 113 -13.29 -11.98 -3.37
N PRO A 114 -12.75 -12.74 -4.35
CA PRO A 114 -12.19 -14.06 -4.04
C PRO A 114 -10.94 -14.02 -3.16
N TYR A 115 -10.23 -12.89 -3.11
CA TYR A 115 -8.93 -12.72 -2.46
C TYR A 115 -9.02 -11.97 -1.14
N TYR A 116 -9.88 -10.95 -1.07
CA TYR A 116 -9.86 -9.97 0.01
C TYR A 116 -11.22 -9.77 0.66
N GLN A 117 -11.21 -9.53 1.96
CA GLN A 117 -12.33 -9.05 2.76
C GLN A 117 -12.43 -7.53 2.70
N VAL A 118 -13.64 -7.01 2.93
CA VAL A 118 -13.94 -5.57 2.88
C VAL A 118 -13.58 -4.90 4.21
N GLY A 119 -12.75 -3.85 4.16
CA GLY A 119 -12.42 -3.03 5.30
C GLY A 119 -13.61 -2.23 5.85
N GLN A 120 -13.52 -1.81 7.12
CA GLN A 120 -14.65 -1.17 7.82
C GLN A 120 -14.27 0.06 8.65
N SER A 121 -13.02 0.50 8.58
CA SER A 121 -12.52 1.60 9.40
C SER A 121 -11.75 2.62 8.58
N LEU A 122 -11.82 3.87 9.03
CA LEU A 122 -11.02 4.97 8.52
C LEU A 122 -10.28 5.59 9.69
N GLN A 123 -9.07 6.06 9.42
CA GLN A 123 -8.26 6.74 10.42
C GLN A 123 -7.38 7.80 9.80
N VAL A 124 -7.00 8.75 10.64
CA VAL A 124 -6.09 9.85 10.33
C VAL A 124 -5.11 10.00 11.47
N VAL A 125 -3.88 10.39 11.15
CA VAL A 125 -2.81 10.54 12.15
C VAL A 125 -2.13 11.90 12.02
N ASP A 126 -1.82 12.53 13.15
CA ASP A 126 -1.04 13.76 13.18
C ASP A 126 0.45 13.45 12.95
N THR A 127 1.06 14.22 12.05
CA THR A 127 2.50 14.14 11.76
C THR A 127 3.10 15.54 11.68
N GLU A 128 4.42 15.62 11.58
CA GLU A 128 5.13 16.87 11.31
C GLU A 128 4.81 17.49 9.94
N PHE A 129 4.18 16.73 9.03
CA PHE A 129 3.71 17.19 7.72
C PHE A 129 2.23 17.58 7.70
N GLY A 130 1.58 17.55 8.86
CA GLY A 130 0.14 17.71 8.98
C GLY A 130 -0.58 16.39 9.23
N LYS A 131 -1.91 16.42 9.18
CA LYS A 131 -2.76 15.25 9.43
C LYS A 131 -2.87 14.40 8.16
N ILE A 132 -2.46 13.14 8.24
CA ILE A 132 -2.40 12.20 7.11
C ILE A 132 -3.52 11.17 7.21
N GLY A 133 -4.24 10.97 6.11
CA GLY A 133 -5.13 9.82 5.90
C GLY A 133 -4.54 8.84 4.88
N VAL A 134 -5.05 7.61 4.87
CA VAL A 134 -4.67 6.58 3.90
C VAL A 134 -5.93 5.95 3.32
N ASN A 135 -5.94 5.76 2.00
CA ASN A 135 -6.88 4.88 1.30
C ASN A 135 -6.10 4.06 0.25
N ILE A 136 -6.75 3.24 -0.57
CA ILE A 136 -6.08 2.35 -1.52
C ILE A 136 -6.78 2.38 -2.87
N CYS A 137 -6.05 2.72 -3.94
CA CYS A 137 -6.44 2.48 -5.34
C CYS A 137 -7.91 2.84 -5.65
N ALA A 138 -8.75 1.83 -5.88
CA ALA A 138 -10.18 1.94 -6.19
C ALA A 138 -11.01 2.70 -5.13
N ASP A 139 -10.52 2.92 -3.90
CA ASP A 139 -11.14 3.85 -2.95
C ASP A 139 -11.26 5.29 -3.50
N ASN A 140 -10.52 5.61 -4.56
CA ASN A 140 -10.56 6.91 -5.26
C ASN A 140 -11.45 6.91 -6.51
N TYR A 141 -12.13 5.80 -6.84
CA TYR A 141 -13.12 5.77 -7.92
C TYR A 141 -14.35 6.59 -7.54
N LEU A 142 -15.19 6.93 -8.53
CA LEU A 142 -16.37 7.77 -8.32
C LEU A 142 -17.33 7.22 -7.25
N ASP A 143 -17.47 5.90 -7.17
CA ASP A 143 -18.26 5.20 -6.16
C ASP A 143 -17.56 5.12 -4.78
N GLY A 144 -16.22 5.20 -4.76
CA GLY A 144 -15.37 5.25 -3.56
C GLY A 144 -15.13 6.66 -2.99
N LEU A 145 -15.38 7.74 -3.74
CA LEU A 145 -15.12 9.13 -3.32
C LEU A 145 -15.61 9.52 -1.91
N PRO A 146 -16.74 9.00 -1.37
CA PRO A 146 -17.13 9.24 0.01
C PRO A 146 -16.06 8.87 1.05
N ILE A 147 -15.16 7.92 0.76
CA ILE A 147 -14.01 7.56 1.61
C ILE A 147 -13.05 8.74 1.74
N GLY A 148 -12.62 9.31 0.61
CA GLY A 148 -11.74 10.47 0.58
C GLY A 148 -12.36 11.70 1.24
N HIS A 149 -13.65 11.95 0.99
CA HIS A 149 -14.39 13.01 1.68
C HIS A 149 -14.46 12.82 3.19
N THR A 150 -14.65 11.58 3.65
CA THR A 150 -14.70 11.26 5.08
C THR A 150 -13.34 11.49 5.73
N LEU A 151 -12.25 11.03 5.10
CA LEU A 151 -10.89 11.32 5.57
C LEU A 151 -10.63 12.84 5.68
N ALA A 152 -11.03 13.61 4.67
CA ALA A 152 -10.93 15.07 4.70
C ALA A 152 -11.77 15.70 5.84
N ARG A 153 -12.97 15.17 6.13
CA ARG A 153 -13.80 15.62 7.26
C ARG A 153 -13.25 15.21 8.61
N MET A 154 -12.48 14.13 8.69
CA MET A 154 -11.66 13.76 9.85
C MET A 154 -10.43 14.66 10.01
N GLY A 155 -10.19 15.57 9.04
CA GLY A 155 -9.15 16.59 9.07
C GLY A 155 -7.91 16.23 8.28
N ALA A 156 -7.91 15.14 7.50
CA ALA A 156 -6.77 14.81 6.65
C ALA A 156 -6.45 15.99 5.71
N GLN A 157 -5.19 16.42 5.75
CA GLN A 157 -4.63 17.45 4.87
C GLN A 157 -3.91 16.81 3.69
N VAL A 158 -3.43 15.58 3.86
CA VAL A 158 -2.83 14.73 2.83
C VAL A 158 -3.47 13.35 2.90
N ILE A 159 -3.83 12.78 1.75
CA ILE A 159 -4.26 11.39 1.63
C ILE A 159 -3.21 10.64 0.81
N LEU A 160 -2.66 9.58 1.38
CA LEU A 160 -1.73 8.68 0.69
C LEU A 160 -2.49 7.48 0.14
N SER A 161 -2.19 7.08 -1.10
CA SER A 161 -2.90 5.99 -1.76
C SER A 161 -1.96 5.01 -2.45
N PRO A 162 -1.54 3.92 -1.78
CA PRO A 162 -0.90 2.79 -2.45
C PRO A 162 -1.83 2.27 -3.55
N SER A 163 -1.30 2.02 -4.74
CA SER A 163 -2.10 1.63 -5.90
C SER A 163 -1.39 0.64 -6.82
N SER A 164 -2.15 -0.24 -7.44
CA SER A 164 -1.77 -1.14 -8.54
C SER A 164 -2.77 -0.93 -9.68
N TRP A 165 -2.80 0.29 -10.21
CA TRP A 165 -3.77 0.67 -11.23
C TRP A 165 -3.35 0.07 -12.57
N THR A 166 -4.17 -0.80 -13.14
CA THR A 166 -3.93 -1.34 -14.48
C THR A 166 -4.06 -0.22 -15.51
N VAL A 167 -3.15 -0.18 -16.48
CA VAL A 167 -3.49 0.44 -17.75
C VAL A 167 -4.72 -0.22 -18.36
N ASP A 168 -5.36 0.44 -19.32
CA ASP A 168 -6.62 -0.04 -19.92
C ASP A 168 -6.50 -1.53 -20.30
N HIS A 169 -7.55 -2.32 -20.03
CA HIS A 169 -7.57 -3.78 -20.14
C HIS A 169 -7.13 -4.37 -21.50
N GLY A 170 -7.00 -3.54 -22.53
CA GLY A 170 -6.44 -3.89 -23.83
C GLY A 170 -4.91 -3.81 -23.94
N ILE A 171 -4.22 -3.28 -22.94
CA ILE A 171 -2.75 -3.18 -22.91
C ILE A 171 -2.20 -4.42 -22.22
N THR A 172 -1.51 -5.26 -22.98
CA THR A 172 -0.87 -6.49 -22.52
C THR A 172 0.61 -6.23 -22.21
N GLU A 173 1.30 -7.17 -21.56
CA GLU A 173 2.76 -7.10 -21.33
C GLU A 173 3.59 -6.95 -22.62
N GLU A 174 3.00 -7.17 -23.80
CA GLU A 174 3.62 -6.92 -25.11
C GLU A 174 3.64 -5.43 -25.50
N ASP A 175 2.73 -4.65 -24.92
CA ASP A 175 2.58 -3.21 -25.15
C ASP A 175 3.09 -2.44 -23.93
N ASP A 176 4.32 -1.93 -24.00
CA ASP A 176 4.89 -1.08 -22.95
C ASP A 176 3.98 0.15 -22.68
N PRO A 177 3.29 0.20 -21.53
CA PRO A 177 2.36 1.27 -21.23
C PRO A 177 3.02 2.62 -20.90
N TYR A 178 4.36 2.66 -20.78
CA TYR A 178 5.10 3.80 -20.25
C TYR A 178 5.98 4.51 -21.29
N ARG A 179 5.69 4.38 -22.59
CA ARG A 179 6.43 5.10 -23.64
C ARG A 179 6.21 6.62 -23.54
N ASP A 180 7.30 7.37 -23.66
CA ASP A 180 7.37 8.85 -23.74
C ASP A 180 6.48 9.45 -24.85
#